data_AF-A0AAE3PHL7-F1
#
_entry.id   AF-A0AAE3PHL7-F1
#
_cell.length_a   1.000
_cell.length_b   1.000
_cell.length_c   1.000
_cell.angle_alpha   90.00
_cell.angle_beta   90.00
_cell.angle_gamma   90.00
#
_symmetry.space_group_name_H-M   'P 1'
#
loop_
_entity.id
_entity.type
_entity.pdbx_description
1 polymer ?
#
loop_
_entity_poly.entity_id
_entity_poly.type
_entity_poly.pdbx_seq_one_letter_code
_entity_poly.pdbx_strand_id
1 'polypeptide(L)'
;MIEPIYSSATSEPKSDSSDINAILERIGGCVKDISLGFERWNDPYARGPGFYFVVERDPITEFAAPMGTNRWPVGDCASVFAETDVFLEAAQNVALSRDGAVVVHRDGTIEEAMVRVKQLSPAECRRTANLPYAGWMGARHMSALETSTREEVVAAITLSEEDGRVTVFTDGTFDDSLATSLVID
;
A
#
# COMPACT_ATOMS: atom_id res chain seq x y z
N MET A 1 -42.32 21.74 33.71
CA MET A 1 -42.68 20.91 32.55
C MET A 1 -41.79 21.38 31.41
N ILE A 2 -41.07 20.43 30.79
CA ILE A 2 -40.19 20.53 29.61
C ILE A 2 -38.74 21.00 29.89
N GLU A 3 -37.84 20.29 29.22
CA GLU A 3 -36.48 19.82 29.53
C GLU A 3 -35.32 20.69 29.01
N PRO A 4 -34.06 20.39 29.42
CA PRO A 4 -32.88 21.12 28.99
C PRO A 4 -32.35 20.61 27.64
N ILE A 5 -31.86 21.52 26.78
CA ILE A 5 -31.11 21.11 25.58
C ILE A 5 -29.64 20.93 25.97
N TYR A 6 -29.29 19.68 26.25
CA TYR A 6 -27.94 19.17 26.11
C TYR A 6 -27.59 19.18 24.61
N SER A 7 -26.49 19.82 24.22
CA SER A 7 -25.88 19.57 22.92
C SER A 7 -24.38 19.39 23.15
N SER A 8 -24.01 18.13 23.37
CA SER A 8 -22.63 17.68 23.31
C SER A 8 -22.13 17.80 21.88
N ALA A 9 -21.31 18.80 21.61
CA ALA A 9 -20.36 18.73 20.50
C ALA A 9 -19.15 17.91 20.99
N THR A 10 -19.25 16.59 20.98
CA THR A 10 -18.07 15.73 20.95
C THR A 10 -17.53 15.75 19.52
N SER A 11 -16.66 16.71 19.26
CA SER A 11 -15.80 16.71 18.07
C SER A 11 -14.48 16.05 18.42
N GLU A 12 -14.39 14.74 18.24
CA GLU A 12 -13.10 14.07 18.01
C GLU A 12 -13.32 13.05 16.88
N PRO A 13 -12.66 13.28 15.73
CA PRO A 13 -11.65 12.32 15.28
C PRO A 13 -10.48 13.08 14.63
N LYS A 14 -9.42 13.32 15.39
CA LYS A 14 -8.16 13.88 14.84
C LYS A 14 -7.01 12.86 14.89
N SER A 15 -7.11 11.86 15.77
CA SER A 15 -6.13 10.78 15.94
C SER A 15 -6.10 9.82 14.74
N ASP A 16 -7.26 9.38 14.27
CA ASP A 16 -7.31 8.32 13.25
C ASP A 16 -6.67 8.76 11.92
N SER A 17 -6.83 10.04 11.56
CA SER A 17 -6.17 10.59 10.37
C SER A 17 -4.66 10.78 10.54
N SER A 18 -4.17 11.12 11.75
CA SER A 18 -2.73 11.28 11.97
C SER A 18 -2.01 9.94 11.96
N ASP A 19 -2.63 8.90 12.52
CA ASP A 19 -2.05 7.57 12.61
C ASP A 19 -1.96 6.93 11.22
N ILE A 20 -3.01 7.09 10.40
CA ILE A 20 -3.00 6.67 9.00
C ILE A 20 -1.91 7.40 8.19
N ASN A 21 -1.78 8.72 8.33
CA ASN A 21 -0.74 9.45 7.61
C ASN A 21 0.66 8.96 8.02
N ALA A 22 0.89 8.68 9.30
CA ALA A 22 2.15 8.11 9.76
C ALA A 22 2.43 6.73 9.14
N ILE A 23 1.41 5.87 8.98
CA ILE A 23 1.54 4.59 8.28
C ILE A 23 1.93 4.80 6.82
N LEU A 24 1.23 5.69 6.10
CA LEU A 24 1.49 5.97 4.69
C LEU A 24 2.89 6.56 4.46
N GLU A 25 3.29 7.52 5.29
CA GLU A 25 4.64 8.11 5.26
C GLU A 25 5.72 7.06 5.54
N ARG A 26 5.47 6.17 6.51
CA ARG A 26 6.41 5.11 6.89
C ARG A 26 6.60 4.07 5.78
N ILE A 27 5.51 3.58 5.18
CA ILE A 27 5.56 2.63 4.06
C ILE A 27 6.16 3.31 2.83
N GLY A 28 5.68 4.50 2.48
CA GLY A 28 6.16 5.25 1.31
C GLY A 28 7.65 5.56 1.39
N GLY A 29 8.14 6.00 2.55
CA GLY A 29 9.56 6.22 2.81
C GLY A 29 10.38 4.95 2.66
N CYS A 30 9.97 3.85 3.29
CA CYS A 30 10.66 2.56 3.18
C CYS A 30 10.74 2.06 1.73
N VAL A 31 9.62 2.12 0.99
CA VAL A 31 9.57 1.69 -0.41
C VAL A 31 10.46 2.56 -1.30
N LYS A 32 10.50 3.87 -1.02
CA LYS A 32 11.39 4.81 -1.70
C LYS A 32 12.87 4.52 -1.40
N ASP A 33 13.22 4.20 -0.17
CA ASP A 33 14.59 3.82 0.19
C ASP A 33 15.03 2.54 -0.53
N ILE A 34 14.14 1.55 -0.65
CA ILE A 34 14.39 0.33 -1.44
C ILE A 34 14.59 0.66 -2.92
N SER A 35 13.74 1.54 -3.46
CA SER A 35 13.84 1.99 -4.85
C SER A 35 15.18 2.66 -5.14
N LEU A 36 15.59 3.62 -4.30
CA LEU A 36 16.85 4.35 -4.41
C LEU A 36 18.08 3.46 -4.19
N GLY A 37 17.97 2.46 -3.31
CA GLY A 37 19.06 1.53 -2.99
C GLY A 37 19.34 0.48 -4.07
N PHE A 38 18.48 0.34 -5.07
CA PHE A 38 18.69 -0.62 -6.17
C PHE A 38 19.28 0.06 -7.40
N GLU A 39 20.52 -0.30 -7.75
CA GLU A 39 21.27 0.39 -8.81
C GLU A 39 21.01 -0.15 -10.23
N ARG A 40 20.33 -1.30 -10.36
CA ARG A 40 20.22 -2.06 -11.62
C ARG A 40 18.91 -1.88 -12.36
N TRP A 41 18.20 -0.75 -12.16
CA TRP A 41 16.94 -0.46 -12.88
C TRP A 41 17.09 -0.42 -14.41
N ASN A 42 18.26 -0.05 -14.93
CA ASN A 42 18.53 0.00 -16.38
C ASN A 42 19.10 -1.32 -16.95
N ASP A 43 19.19 -2.37 -16.14
CA ASP A 43 19.74 -3.66 -16.56
C ASP A 43 18.62 -4.59 -17.05
N PRO A 44 18.57 -4.94 -18.36
CA PRO A 44 17.51 -5.76 -18.92
C PRO A 44 17.49 -7.21 -18.40
N TYR A 45 18.52 -7.65 -17.67
CA TYR A 45 18.60 -8.98 -17.07
C TYR A 45 18.41 -8.97 -15.55
N ALA A 46 18.35 -7.79 -14.93
CA ALA A 46 18.07 -7.68 -13.51
C ALA A 46 16.56 -7.65 -13.27
N ARG A 47 16.12 -8.36 -12.22
CA ARG A 47 14.78 -8.21 -11.69
C ARG A 47 14.86 -7.27 -10.49
N GLY A 48 14.14 -6.15 -10.55
CA GLY A 48 14.07 -5.22 -9.44
C GLY A 48 13.25 -5.76 -8.27
N PRO A 49 13.42 -5.18 -7.07
CA PRO A 49 12.50 -5.41 -5.96
C PRO A 49 11.07 -4.94 -6.32
N GLY A 50 10.05 -5.68 -5.88
CA GLY A 50 8.66 -5.39 -6.16
C GLY A 50 7.80 -5.43 -4.90
N PHE A 51 6.89 -4.47 -4.76
CA PHE A 51 5.99 -4.42 -3.62
C PHE A 51 4.57 -4.06 -4.00
N TYR A 52 3.65 -4.56 -3.19
CA TYR A 52 2.25 -4.14 -3.17
C TYR A 52 1.81 -4.15 -1.69
N PHE A 53 1.62 -2.97 -1.10
CA PHE A 53 0.97 -2.81 0.20
C PHE A 53 -0.48 -2.40 0.01
N VAL A 54 -1.36 -2.90 0.88
CA VAL A 54 -2.75 -2.45 1.02
C VAL A 54 -2.93 -2.02 2.48
N VAL A 55 -3.19 -0.73 2.69
CA VAL A 55 -3.55 -0.21 4.01
C VAL A 55 -5.06 -0.25 4.12
N GLU A 56 -5.57 -1.05 5.04
CA GLU A 56 -7.01 -1.25 5.20
C GLU A 56 -7.64 -0.27 6.20
N ARG A 57 -8.85 0.16 5.87
CA ARG A 57 -9.78 0.85 6.76
C ARG A 57 -10.62 -0.17 7.53
N ASP A 58 -11.08 -1.18 6.80
CA ASP A 58 -11.91 -2.29 7.27
C ASP A 58 -11.38 -3.62 6.68
N PRO A 59 -11.66 -4.78 7.31
CA PRO A 59 -11.08 -6.05 6.87
C PRO A 59 -11.38 -6.38 5.41
N ILE A 60 -10.33 -6.57 4.60
CA ILE A 60 -10.46 -6.81 3.15
C ILE A 60 -10.79 -8.26 2.74
N THR A 61 -11.14 -9.11 3.71
CA THR A 61 -11.26 -10.58 3.53
C THR A 61 -12.28 -11.02 2.48
N GLU A 62 -13.26 -10.18 2.14
CA GLU A 62 -14.24 -10.48 1.09
C GLU A 62 -13.61 -10.48 -0.32
N PHE A 63 -12.57 -9.68 -0.52
CA PHE A 63 -11.91 -9.49 -1.81
C PHE A 63 -10.39 -9.77 -1.78
N ALA A 64 -9.89 -10.37 -0.70
CA ALA A 64 -8.53 -10.87 -0.60
C ALA A 64 -8.51 -12.40 -0.37
N ALA A 65 -7.52 -13.08 -0.92
CA ALA A 65 -7.30 -14.50 -0.68
C ALA A 65 -5.81 -14.78 -0.42
N PRO A 66 -5.44 -15.67 0.51
CA PRO A 66 -4.04 -16.00 0.77
C PRO A 66 -3.28 -16.41 -0.50
N MET A 67 -2.08 -15.85 -0.70
CA MET A 67 -1.24 -16.11 -1.86
C MET A 67 -0.23 -17.21 -1.56
N GLY A 68 -0.72 -18.46 -1.56
CA GLY A 68 0.10 -19.64 -1.31
C GLY A 68 0.82 -19.58 0.04
N THR A 69 2.13 -19.85 0.02
CA THR A 69 2.99 -19.83 1.21
C THR A 69 3.74 -18.51 1.40
N ASN A 70 3.39 -17.45 0.67
CA ASN A 70 4.04 -16.15 0.83
C ASN A 70 3.65 -15.53 2.16
N ARG A 71 4.66 -15.08 2.90
CA ARG A 71 4.51 -14.52 4.25
C ARG A 71 5.35 -13.27 4.44
N TRP A 72 4.80 -12.33 5.19
CA TRP A 72 5.53 -11.28 5.86
C TRP A 72 6.16 -11.86 7.15
N PRO A 73 7.42 -11.54 7.50
CA PRO A 73 8.12 -12.13 8.63
C PRO A 73 7.69 -11.48 9.97
N VAL A 74 6.46 -11.72 10.42
CA VAL A 74 5.91 -11.09 11.65
C VAL A 74 6.69 -11.42 12.93
N GLY A 75 7.44 -12.53 12.94
CA GLY A 75 8.33 -12.86 14.06
C GLY A 75 9.49 -11.88 14.24
N ASP A 76 9.93 -11.25 13.15
CA ASP A 76 11.01 -10.27 13.13
C ASP A 76 10.46 -8.83 13.01
N CYS A 77 9.37 -8.65 12.28
CA CYS A 77 8.75 -7.35 12.01
C CYS A 77 7.23 -7.47 11.95
N ALA A 78 6.52 -7.24 13.05
CA ALA A 78 5.05 -7.35 13.09
C ALA A 78 4.31 -6.05 12.73
N SER A 79 5.02 -4.93 12.56
CA SER A 79 4.41 -3.61 12.37
C SER A 79 5.29 -2.71 11.51
N VAL A 80 4.66 -1.79 10.76
CA VAL A 80 5.35 -0.71 10.04
C VAL A 80 6.11 0.22 11.00
N PHE A 81 5.68 0.28 12.26
CA PHE A 81 6.31 1.06 13.32
C PHE A 81 7.43 0.31 14.06
N ALA A 82 7.82 -0.89 13.59
CA ALA A 82 9.08 -1.48 14.02
C ALA A 82 10.25 -0.52 13.74
N GLU A 83 11.37 -0.75 14.43
CA GLU A 83 12.62 0.01 14.23
C GLU A 83 12.95 0.18 12.75
N THR A 84 13.51 1.33 12.39
CA THR A 84 13.76 1.73 10.99
C THR A 84 14.42 0.63 10.18
N ASP A 85 15.53 0.12 10.68
CA ASP A 85 16.34 -0.89 10.01
C ASP A 85 15.62 -2.25 9.94
N VAL A 86 14.87 -2.61 11.00
CA VAL A 86 14.12 -3.88 11.05
C VAL A 86 13.03 -3.91 9.98
N PHE A 87 12.25 -2.82 9.86
CA PHE A 87 11.22 -2.74 8.82
C PHE A 87 11.84 -2.71 7.41
N LEU A 88 12.92 -1.96 7.22
CA LEU A 88 13.60 -1.86 5.94
C LEU A 88 14.19 -3.21 5.49
N GLU A 89 14.88 -3.93 6.37
CA GLU A 89 15.45 -5.24 6.07
C GLU A 89 14.37 -6.28 5.75
N ALA A 90 13.30 -6.33 6.56
CA ALA A 90 12.16 -7.21 6.30
C ALA A 90 11.54 -6.89 4.94
N ALA A 91 11.35 -5.60 4.65
CA ALA A 91 10.79 -5.13 3.40
C ALA A 91 11.68 -5.53 2.21
N GLN A 92 12.99 -5.24 2.25
CA GLN A 92 13.93 -5.60 1.18
C GLN A 92 13.89 -7.10 0.85
N ASN A 93 13.89 -7.95 1.87
CA ASN A 93 13.84 -9.40 1.69
C ASN A 93 12.55 -9.87 1.02
N VAL A 94 11.41 -9.31 1.43
CA VAL A 94 10.10 -9.63 0.83
C VAL A 94 10.04 -9.12 -0.61
N ALA A 95 10.50 -7.89 -0.88
CA ALA A 95 10.45 -7.26 -2.20
C ALA A 95 11.18 -8.07 -3.28
N LEU A 96 12.28 -8.72 -2.91
CA LEU A 96 13.13 -9.47 -3.84
C LEU A 96 12.63 -10.89 -4.09
N SER A 97 11.87 -11.47 -3.16
CA SER A 97 11.67 -12.93 -3.12
C SER A 97 10.21 -13.39 -3.03
N ARG A 98 9.27 -12.49 -2.79
CA ARG A 98 7.86 -12.82 -2.55
C ARG A 98 6.94 -12.06 -3.49
N ASP A 99 5.73 -12.58 -3.62
CA ASP A 99 4.67 -12.00 -4.45
C ASP A 99 3.35 -11.97 -3.67
N GLY A 100 2.44 -11.10 -4.08
CA GLY A 100 1.21 -10.78 -3.35
C GLY A 100 1.28 -9.48 -2.57
N ALA A 101 0.12 -9.05 -2.12
CA ALA A 101 -0.05 -7.85 -1.33
C ALA A 101 0.26 -8.11 0.15
N VAL A 102 0.96 -7.17 0.77
CA VAL A 102 1.11 -7.07 2.22
C VAL A 102 -0.06 -6.25 2.76
N VAL A 103 -0.81 -6.79 3.71
CA VAL A 103 -1.95 -6.09 4.31
C VAL A 103 -1.49 -5.42 5.60
N VAL A 104 -1.80 -4.14 5.73
CA VAL A 104 -1.45 -3.33 6.90
C VAL A 104 -2.75 -2.78 7.50
N HIS A 105 -2.98 -3.09 8.77
CA HIS A 105 -4.14 -2.60 9.50
C HIS A 105 -3.97 -1.12 9.87
N ARG A 106 -5.09 -0.49 10.23
CA ARG A 106 -5.15 0.92 10.65
C ARG A 106 -4.27 1.28 11.85
N ASP A 107 -3.86 0.31 12.66
CA ASP A 107 -2.95 0.49 13.80
C ASP A 107 -1.48 0.26 13.43
N GLY A 108 -1.20 -0.02 12.17
CA GLY A 108 0.13 -0.28 11.64
C GLY A 108 0.64 -1.71 11.83
N THR A 109 -0.18 -2.62 12.36
CA THR A 109 0.17 -4.05 12.38
C THR A 109 0.08 -4.66 10.98
N ILE A 110 0.91 -5.66 10.71
CA ILE A 110 1.04 -6.29 9.39
C ILE A 110 0.54 -7.73 9.45
N GLU A 111 -0.34 -8.11 8.53
CA GLU A 111 -0.79 -9.49 8.38
C GLU A 111 0.35 -10.41 7.93
N GLU A 112 0.48 -11.57 8.57
CA GLU A 112 1.51 -12.55 8.21
C GLU A 112 1.26 -13.11 6.80
N ALA A 113 0.00 -13.40 6.47
CA ALA A 113 -0.36 -13.94 5.17
C ALA A 113 -0.38 -12.85 4.10
N MET A 114 0.48 -12.97 3.09
CA MET A 114 0.38 -12.14 1.90
C MET A 114 -0.79 -12.60 1.03
N VAL A 115 -1.49 -11.67 0.38
CA VAL A 115 -2.76 -11.95 -0.29
C VAL A 115 -2.75 -11.62 -1.77
N ARG A 116 -3.53 -12.35 -2.55
CA ARG A 116 -3.98 -11.94 -3.87
C ARG A 116 -5.26 -11.14 -3.71
N VAL A 117 -5.26 -9.91 -4.17
CA VAL A 117 -6.47 -9.08 -4.22
C VAL A 117 -7.27 -9.45 -5.47
N LYS A 118 -8.58 -9.65 -5.30
CA LYS A 118 -9.49 -9.99 -6.40
C LYS A 118 -9.68 -8.77 -7.30
N GLN A 119 -9.81 -9.03 -8.60
CA GLN A 119 -10.25 -8.03 -9.57
C GLN A 119 -11.62 -7.48 -9.18
N LEU A 120 -11.93 -6.27 -9.63
CA LEU A 120 -13.25 -5.69 -9.45
C LEU A 120 -14.33 -6.61 -10.06
N SER A 121 -15.43 -6.79 -9.34
CA SER A 121 -16.64 -7.38 -9.88
C SER A 121 -17.23 -6.49 -10.98
N PRO A 122 -18.08 -7.01 -11.88
CA PRO A 122 -18.75 -6.20 -12.89
C PRO A 122 -19.54 -5.00 -12.32
N ALA A 123 -20.00 -5.09 -11.07
CA ALA A 123 -20.70 -3.99 -10.40
C ALA A 123 -19.74 -2.90 -9.93
N GLU A 124 -18.57 -3.29 -9.39
CA GLU A 124 -17.49 -2.35 -9.05
C GLU A 124 -16.93 -1.68 -10.31
N CYS A 125 -16.65 -2.42 -11.39
CA CYS A 125 -16.17 -1.85 -12.66
C CYS A 125 -17.08 -0.76 -13.21
N ARG A 126 -18.41 -0.88 -13.07
CA ARG A 126 -19.35 0.14 -13.52
C ARG A 126 -19.25 1.43 -12.71
N ARG A 127 -18.91 1.34 -11.41
CA ARG A 127 -18.67 2.51 -10.54
C ARG A 127 -17.32 3.16 -10.83
N THR A 128 -16.37 2.39 -11.36
CA THR A 128 -14.97 2.79 -11.60
C THR A 128 -14.62 2.91 -13.09
N ALA A 129 -15.63 3.05 -13.96
CA ALA A 129 -15.49 2.90 -15.42
C ALA A 129 -14.50 3.87 -16.10
N ASN A 130 -14.00 4.88 -15.39
CA ASN A 130 -13.08 5.90 -15.90
C ASN A 130 -11.83 6.06 -15.01
N LEU A 131 -11.29 4.96 -14.46
CA LEU A 131 -10.03 5.03 -13.73
C LEU A 131 -8.90 5.55 -14.62
N PRO A 132 -7.99 6.39 -14.08
CA PRO A 132 -6.92 7.03 -14.84
C PRO A 132 -5.77 6.06 -15.14
N TYR A 133 -6.03 4.94 -15.81
CA TYR A 133 -4.98 3.99 -16.17
C TYR A 133 -3.90 4.66 -17.03
N ALA A 134 -2.65 4.57 -16.59
CA ALA A 134 -1.51 5.10 -17.34
C ALA A 134 -0.85 3.99 -18.18
N GLY A 135 -0.26 4.35 -19.32
CA GLY A 135 0.33 3.39 -20.27
C GLY A 135 1.51 2.57 -19.75
N TRP A 136 2.13 3.00 -18.64
CA TRP A 136 3.22 2.28 -17.96
C TRP A 136 2.70 1.26 -16.93
N MET A 137 1.41 1.28 -16.59
CA MET A 137 0.87 0.44 -15.52
C MET A 137 0.84 -1.04 -15.91
N GLY A 138 1.73 -1.82 -15.30
CA GLY A 138 1.61 -3.28 -15.26
C GLY A 138 0.42 -3.78 -14.40
N ALA A 139 0.21 -5.10 -14.39
CA ALA A 139 -0.92 -5.75 -13.70
C ALA A 139 -1.02 -5.39 -12.21
N ARG A 140 0.11 -5.25 -11.51
CA ARG A 140 0.16 -4.84 -10.10
C ARG A 140 -0.37 -3.42 -9.90
N HIS A 141 0.06 -2.47 -10.72
CA HIS A 141 -0.38 -1.09 -10.65
C HIS A 141 -1.88 -0.95 -10.95
N MET A 142 -2.37 -1.65 -11.99
CA MET A 142 -3.80 -1.68 -12.30
C MET A 142 -4.61 -2.28 -11.13
N SER A 143 -4.12 -3.37 -10.53
CA SER A 143 -4.77 -3.98 -9.37
C SER A 143 -4.78 -3.04 -8.16
N ALA A 144 -3.69 -2.32 -7.90
CA ALA A 144 -3.60 -1.35 -6.80
C ALA A 144 -4.54 -0.16 -7.02
N LEU A 145 -4.59 0.39 -8.24
CA LEU A 145 -5.50 1.48 -8.61
C LEU A 145 -6.96 1.06 -8.39
N GLU A 146 -7.35 -0.10 -8.90
CA GLU A 146 -8.69 -0.66 -8.68
C GLU A 146 -8.98 -0.90 -7.20
N THR A 147 -8.02 -1.45 -6.46
CA THR A 147 -8.17 -1.77 -5.04
C THR A 147 -8.37 -0.51 -4.20
N SER A 148 -7.71 0.59 -4.55
CA SER A 148 -7.87 1.90 -3.88
C SER A 148 -9.27 2.51 -4.02
N THR A 149 -10.14 1.96 -4.86
CA THR A 149 -11.54 2.44 -5.01
C THR A 149 -12.50 1.83 -4.00
N ARG A 150 -12.06 0.83 -3.24
CA ARG A 150 -12.88 0.12 -2.25
C ARG A 150 -12.90 0.90 -0.94
N GLU A 151 -14.06 0.98 -0.32
CA GLU A 151 -14.25 1.77 0.91
C GLU A 151 -13.46 1.23 2.10
N GLU A 152 -13.20 -0.08 2.08
CA GLU A 152 -12.40 -0.82 3.05
C GLU A 152 -10.89 -0.55 2.90
N VAL A 153 -10.47 0.17 1.85
CA VAL A 153 -9.06 0.48 1.57
C VAL A 153 -8.80 1.95 1.82
N VAL A 154 -7.77 2.25 2.61
CA VAL A 154 -7.26 3.61 2.80
C VAL A 154 -6.39 4.00 1.63
N ALA A 155 -5.40 3.15 1.30
CA ALA A 155 -4.50 3.36 0.19
C ALA A 155 -3.88 2.03 -0.25
N ALA A 156 -3.41 1.98 -1.49
CA ALA A 156 -2.50 0.95 -1.96
C ALA A 156 -1.16 1.60 -2.34
N ILE A 157 -0.04 0.92 -2.05
CA ILE A 157 1.30 1.43 -2.38
C ILE A 157 2.06 0.37 -3.16
N THR A 158 2.69 0.73 -4.26
CA THR A 158 3.46 -0.21 -5.08
C THR A 158 4.89 0.23 -5.29
N LEU A 159 5.77 -0.77 -5.43
CA LEU A 159 7.10 -0.64 -6.05
C LEU A 159 7.12 -1.47 -7.33
N SER A 160 7.43 -0.80 -8.44
CA SER A 160 7.61 -1.43 -9.74
C SER A 160 8.93 -2.20 -9.81
N GLU A 161 8.86 -3.48 -10.21
CA GLU A 161 10.06 -4.31 -10.46
C GLU A 161 10.81 -3.89 -11.73
N GLU A 162 10.18 -3.08 -12.58
CA GLU A 162 10.70 -2.72 -13.91
C GLU A 162 11.54 -1.45 -13.86
N ASP A 163 11.06 -0.40 -13.19
CA ASP A 163 11.65 0.94 -13.24
C ASP A 163 11.79 1.59 -11.86
N GLY A 164 11.52 0.85 -10.78
CA GLY A 164 11.61 1.36 -9.41
C GLY A 164 10.57 2.42 -9.08
N ARG A 165 9.55 2.61 -9.92
CA ARG A 165 8.48 3.57 -9.65
C ARG A 165 7.78 3.23 -8.35
N VAL A 166 7.71 4.21 -7.47
CA VAL A 166 6.90 4.18 -6.25
C VAL A 166 5.59 4.86 -6.57
N THR A 167 4.47 4.22 -6.24
CA THR A 167 3.14 4.79 -6.50
C THR A 167 2.25 4.61 -5.29
N VAL A 168 1.59 5.68 -4.87
CA VAL A 168 0.54 5.67 -3.85
C VAL A 168 -0.80 5.86 -4.54
N PHE A 169 -1.73 4.94 -4.33
CA PHE A 169 -3.07 4.95 -4.89
C PHE A 169 -4.10 5.22 -3.80
N THR A 170 -4.94 6.23 -4.01
CA THR A 170 -5.97 6.66 -3.05
C THR A 170 -7.23 7.04 -3.83
N ASP A 171 -8.38 6.50 -3.42
CA ASP A 171 -9.70 6.80 -3.98
C ASP A 171 -9.76 6.73 -5.52
N GLY A 172 -9.06 5.75 -6.12
CA GLY A 172 -9.01 5.59 -7.58
C GLY A 172 -8.16 6.63 -8.32
N THR A 173 -7.29 7.35 -7.61
CA THR A 173 -6.27 8.25 -8.16
C THR A 173 -4.89 7.80 -7.69
N PHE A 174 -3.82 8.42 -8.19
CA PHE A 174 -2.47 8.07 -7.76
C PHE A 174 -1.48 9.23 -7.86
N ASP A 175 -0.48 9.18 -6.99
CA ASP A 175 0.75 9.96 -7.06
C ASP A 175 1.92 8.99 -7.25
N ASP A 176 2.78 9.24 -8.23
CA ASP A 176 3.93 8.41 -8.53
C ASP A 176 5.25 9.19 -8.57
N SER A 177 6.34 8.49 -8.26
CA SER A 177 7.69 9.04 -8.36
C SER A 177 8.68 7.96 -8.83
N LEU A 178 9.61 8.35 -9.70
CA LEU A 178 10.70 7.49 -10.16
C LEU A 178 11.93 7.63 -9.26
N ALA A 179 12.68 6.54 -9.09
CA ALA A 179 13.98 6.54 -8.38
C ALA A 179 14.91 7.65 -8.87
N THR A 180 14.95 7.87 -10.18
CA THR A 180 15.85 8.83 -10.85
C THR A 180 15.36 10.29 -10.78
N SER A 181 14.09 10.54 -10.43
CA SER A 181 13.51 11.89 -10.48
C SER A 181 13.94 12.82 -9.33
N LEU A 182 14.87 12.38 -8.46
CA LEU A 182 15.36 13.16 -7.32
C LEU A 182 16.84 13.54 -7.44
N VAL A 183 17.46 13.30 -8.60
CA VAL A 183 18.74 13.89 -8.96
C VAL A 183 18.43 15.03 -9.92
N ILE A 184 18.66 16.28 -9.49
CA ILE A 184 18.39 17.58 -10.15
C ILE A 184 16.96 18.09 -9.80
N ASP A 185 16.74 19.25 -9.17
CA ASP A 185 17.48 20.54 -9.10
C ASP A 185 18.19 20.85 -7.77
#